data_AF-A0A644UHF4-F1
#
_entry.id   AF-A0A644UHF4-F1
#
_cell.length_a   1.000
_cell.length_b   1.000
_cell.length_c   1.000
_cell.angle_alpha   90.00
_cell.angle_beta   90.00
_cell.angle_gamma   90.00
#
_symmetry.space_group_name_H-M   'P 1'
#
loop_
_entity.id
_entity.type
_entity.pdbx_description
1 polymer ?
#
loop_
_entity_poly.entity_id
_entity_poly.type
_entity_poly.pdbx_seq_one_letter_code
_entity_poly.pdbx_strand_id
1 'polypeptide(L)'
;MLGGMFAGHDESGGEVMEKNGEKVKIFYGMSSATAMKKHAGGVAEYRASEGKTVTVPYRGKVEETVLDILGGVRSTCTYVGASQLKELSKRTTFIRVEEQENQVYSKA
;
A
#
# COMPACT_ATOMS: atom_id res chain seq x y z
N MET A 1 -6.30 -7.19 0.25
CA MET A 1 -6.04 -6.45 1.51
C MET A 1 -4.86 -5.53 1.26
N LEU A 2 -4.93 -4.27 1.67
CA LEU A 2 -3.89 -3.26 1.44
C LEU A 2 -3.41 -2.67 2.76
N GLY A 3 -2.09 -2.66 2.97
CA GLY A 3 -1.45 -1.97 4.09
C GLY A 3 -0.71 -0.73 3.60
N GLY A 4 0.40 -0.93 2.89
CA GLY A 4 1.28 0.18 2.46
C GLY A 4 0.64 1.20 1.52
N MET A 5 -0.37 0.84 0.73
CA MET A 5 -1.11 1.81 -0.09
C MET A 5 -1.96 2.77 0.75
N PHE A 6 -2.47 2.32 1.92
CA PHE A 6 -3.24 3.15 2.84
C PHE A 6 -2.41 3.72 3.99
N ALA A 7 -1.09 3.51 3.99
CA ALA A 7 -0.18 4.18 4.91
C ALA A 7 0.10 5.61 4.42
N GLY A 8 0.27 6.56 5.34
CA GLY A 8 0.63 7.93 5.00
C GLY A 8 -0.55 8.89 4.85
N HIS A 9 -1.78 8.42 5.05
CA HIS A 9 -2.98 9.25 4.95
C HIS A 9 -3.41 9.87 6.27
N ASP A 10 -4.28 10.87 6.23
CA ASP A 10 -4.87 11.51 7.40
C ASP A 10 -5.54 10.49 8.33
N GLU A 11 -6.26 9.54 7.75
CA GLU A 11 -7.02 8.49 8.44
C GLU A 11 -6.13 7.32 8.90
N SER A 12 -4.88 7.25 8.42
CA SER A 12 -3.95 6.21 8.85
C SER A 12 -3.39 6.53 10.24
N GLY A 13 -3.08 5.49 11.02
CA GLY A 13 -2.30 5.67 12.25
C GLY A 13 -0.89 6.22 12.00
N GLY A 14 -0.15 6.45 13.09
CA GLY A 14 1.21 7.01 13.04
C GLY A 14 1.21 8.55 13.00
N GLU A 15 2.25 9.14 13.58
CA GLU A 15 2.39 10.59 13.65
C GLU A 15 2.92 11.16 12.34
N VAL A 16 2.48 12.37 11.99
CA VAL A 16 3.05 13.16 10.90
C VAL A 16 4.31 13.83 11.42
N MET A 17 5.42 13.60 10.75
CA MET A 17 6.73 14.14 11.06
C MET A 17 7.30 14.86 9.84
N GLU A 18 8.24 15.76 10.06
CA GLU A 18 9.02 16.36 8.99
C GLU A 18 10.40 15.69 8.93
N LYS A 19 10.81 15.28 7.73
CA LYS A 19 12.12 14.69 7.47
C LYS A 19 12.64 15.22 6.14
N ASN A 20 13.81 15.87 6.16
CA ASN A 20 14.44 16.47 4.98
C ASN A 20 13.52 17.46 4.22
N GLY A 21 12.69 18.23 4.94
CA GLY A 21 11.75 19.18 4.35
C GLY A 21 10.47 18.55 3.78
N GLU A 22 10.31 17.22 3.89
CA GLU A 22 9.11 16.51 3.46
C GLU A 22 8.30 16.01 4.66
N LYS A 23 6.96 16.09 4.55
CA LYS A 23 6.06 15.46 5.51
C LYS A 23 6.02 13.96 5.27
N VAL A 24 6.25 13.19 6.33
CA VAL A 24 6.23 11.72 6.33
C VAL A 24 5.37 11.21 7.49
N LYS A 25 4.86 9.98 7.37
CA LYS A 25 4.24 9.24 8.49
C LYS A 25 5.00 7.95 8.77
N ILE A 26 4.99 7.51 10.02
CA ILE A 26 5.55 6.22 10.41
C ILE A 26 4.58 5.09 10.04
N PHE A 27 5.09 4.07 9.37
CA PHE A 27 4.39 2.81 9.09
C PHE A 27 5.24 1.62 9.52
N TYR A 28 4.65 0.67 10.25
CA TYR A 28 5.38 -0.49 10.78
C TYR A 28 4.59 -1.79 10.62
N GLY A 29 5.32 -2.88 10.39
CA GLY A 29 4.75 -4.23 10.41
C GLY A 29 4.33 -4.64 11.82
N MET A 30 3.26 -5.42 11.96
CA MET A 30 2.74 -5.83 13.28
C MET A 30 3.67 -6.76 14.06
N SER A 31 4.58 -7.47 13.39
CA SER A 31 5.66 -8.26 14.01
C SER A 31 6.99 -7.47 14.13
N SER A 32 6.94 -6.14 14.09
CA SER A 32 8.13 -5.29 14.31
C SER A 32 8.40 -5.09 15.79
N ALA A 33 9.66 -4.81 16.15
CA ALA A 33 10.01 -4.36 17.49
C ALA A 33 9.19 -3.13 17.94
N THR A 34 8.87 -2.20 17.01
CA THR A 34 8.00 -1.04 17.30
C THR A 34 6.61 -1.49 17.73
N ALA A 35 5.98 -2.40 16.99
CA ALA A 35 4.66 -2.92 17.32
C ALA A 35 4.68 -3.74 18.63
N MET A 36 5.65 -4.64 18.79
CA MET A 36 5.78 -5.48 19.98
C MET A 36 6.03 -4.64 21.24
N LYS A 37 6.85 -3.60 21.16
CA LYS A 37 7.05 -2.65 22.26
C LYS A 37 5.75 -1.91 22.62
N LYS A 38 4.99 -1.48 21.61
CA LYS A 38 3.76 -0.72 21.81
C LYS A 38 2.60 -1.55 22.35
N HIS A 39 2.51 -2.82 21.95
CA HIS A 39 1.30 -3.64 22.17
C HIS A 39 1.53 -4.88 23.06
N ALA A 40 2.77 -5.34 23.22
CA ALA A 40 3.09 -6.61 23.88
C ALA A 40 4.19 -6.51 24.96
N GLY A 41 4.58 -5.29 25.35
CA GLY A 41 5.59 -5.06 26.40
C GLY A 41 7.05 -5.24 25.96
N GLY A 42 7.30 -5.48 24.66
CA GLY A 42 8.64 -5.67 24.11
C GLY A 42 8.79 -6.97 23.31
N VAL A 43 10.00 -7.25 22.86
CA VAL A 43 10.35 -8.50 22.18
C VAL A 43 10.81 -9.50 23.23
N ALA A 44 10.08 -10.61 23.39
CA ALA A 44 10.50 -11.69 24.28
C ALA A 44 11.82 -12.32 23.79
N GLU A 45 12.68 -12.80 24.70
CA GLU A 45 14.02 -13.30 24.34
C GLU A 45 14.03 -14.43 23.31
N TYR A 46 12.96 -15.24 23.28
CA TYR A 46 12.81 -16.34 22.33
C TYR A 46 12.17 -15.92 20.99
N ARG A 47 11.85 -14.64 20.79
CA ARG A 47 11.22 -14.11 19.57
C ARG A 47 12.17 -13.15 18.85
N ALA A 48 12.13 -13.19 17.52
CA ALA A 48 12.77 -12.20 16.67
C ALA A 48 11.74 -11.21 16.12
N SER A 49 12.20 -10.02 15.72
CA SER A 49 11.38 -9.07 14.96
C SER A 49 11.33 -9.50 13.49
N GLU A 50 10.13 -9.73 12.97
CA GLU A 50 9.90 -10.11 11.56
C GLU A 50 9.31 -8.94 10.74
N GLY A 51 8.95 -7.84 11.41
CA GLY A 51 8.50 -6.60 10.77
C GLY A 51 9.56 -5.51 10.79
N LYS A 52 9.46 -4.58 9.83
CA LYS A 52 10.25 -3.34 9.79
C LYS A 52 9.38 -2.12 10.07
N THR A 53 10.03 -1.04 10.50
CA THR A 53 9.46 0.30 10.61
C THR A 53 10.05 1.17 9.53
N VAL A 54 9.19 1.86 8.78
CA VAL A 54 9.57 2.72 7.66
C VAL A 54 8.85 4.06 7.78
N THR A 55 9.43 5.09 7.17
CA THR A 55 8.75 6.36 6.93
C THR A 55 8.18 6.35 5.53
N VAL A 56 6.88 6.62 5.39
CA VAL A 56 6.22 6.79 4.10
C VAL A 56 5.91 8.27 3.87
N PRO A 57 5.97 8.77 2.63
CA PRO A 57 5.52 10.13 2.33
C PRO A 57 4.08 10.36 2.81
N TYR A 58 3.80 11.56 3.30
CA TYR A 58 2.43 11.97 3.61
C TYR A 58 1.62 12.13 2.32
N ARG A 59 0.39 11.58 2.32
CA ARG A 59 -0.46 11.44 1.12
C ARG A 59 -1.81 12.16 1.23
N GLY A 60 -2.05 12.92 2.29
CA GLY A 60 -3.34 13.59 2.50
C GLY A 60 -4.49 12.61 2.77
N LYS A 61 -5.70 12.94 2.34
CA LYS A 61 -6.91 12.14 2.62
C LYS A 61 -6.90 10.81 1.86
N VAL A 62 -7.35 9.73 2.50
CA VAL A 62 -7.42 8.40 1.89
C VAL A 62 -8.43 8.32 0.74
N GLU A 63 -9.43 9.20 0.73
CA GLU A 63 -10.49 9.26 -0.29
C GLU A 63 -9.91 9.32 -1.72
N GLU A 64 -8.88 10.14 -1.94
CA GLU A 64 -8.25 10.31 -3.25
C GLU A 64 -7.60 9.00 -3.73
N THR A 65 -6.91 8.29 -2.84
CA THR A 65 -6.31 6.98 -3.14
C THR A 65 -7.37 5.92 -3.40
N VAL A 66 -8.49 5.93 -2.67
CA VAL A 66 -9.60 4.99 -2.91
C VAL A 66 -10.23 5.25 -4.27
N LEU A 67 -10.47 6.51 -4.63
CA LEU A 67 -11.03 6.89 -5.93
C LEU A 67 -10.12 6.46 -7.09
N ASP A 68 -8.81 6.65 -6.95
CA ASP A 68 -7.81 6.21 -7.94
C ASP A 68 -7.83 4.68 -8.14
N ILE A 69 -7.75 3.91 -7.04
CA ILE A 69 -7.80 2.44 -7.09
C ILE A 69 -9.10 1.95 -7.75
N LEU A 70 -10.25 2.51 -7.35
CA LEU A 70 -11.54 2.12 -7.92
C LEU A 70 -11.66 2.54 -9.39
N GLY A 71 -11.10 3.70 -9.77
CA GLY A 71 -10.99 4.15 -11.16
C GLY A 71 -10.19 3.16 -12.00
N GLY A 72 -9.01 2.75 -11.54
CA GLY A 72 -8.15 1.77 -12.20
C GLY A 72 -8.81 0.39 -12.35
N VAL A 73 -9.50 -0.09 -11.32
CA VAL A 73 -10.25 -1.36 -11.39
C VAL A 73 -11.41 -1.26 -12.40
N ARG A 74 -12.19 -0.17 -12.39
CA ARG A 74 -13.26 0.04 -13.38
C ARG A 74 -12.71 0.11 -14.81
N SER A 75 -11.59 0.79 -15.02
CA SER A 75 -10.90 0.85 -16.31
C SER A 75 -10.43 -0.54 -16.76
N THR A 76 -9.89 -1.35 -15.85
CA THR A 76 -9.52 -2.74 -16.17
C THR A 76 -10.74 -3.57 -16.59
N CYS A 77 -11.87 -3.41 -15.88
CA CYS A 77 -13.12 -4.06 -16.23
C CYS A 77 -13.61 -3.70 -17.64
N THR A 78 -13.47 -2.45 -18.09
CA THR A 78 -13.85 -2.06 -19.46
C THR A 78 -12.95 -2.71 -20.50
N TYR A 79 -11.63 -2.81 -20.26
CA TYR A 79 -10.69 -3.47 -21.18
C TYR A 79 -11.01 -4.95 -21.41
N VAL A 80 -11.44 -5.68 -20.37
CA VAL A 80 -11.76 -7.12 -20.49
C VAL A 80 -13.25 -7.40 -20.69
N GLY A 81 -14.09 -6.36 -20.82
CA GLY A 81 -15.53 -6.48 -21.02
C GLY A 81 -16.29 -7.06 -19.83
N ALA A 82 -15.87 -6.78 -18.60
CA ALA A 82 -16.54 -7.19 -17.37
C ALA A 82 -17.49 -6.09 -16.84
N SER A 83 -18.80 -6.34 -16.83
CA SER A 83 -19.78 -5.37 -16.30
C SER A 83 -19.85 -5.36 -14.76
N GLN A 84 -19.36 -6.42 -14.12
CA GLN A 84 -19.31 -6.59 -12.66
C GLN A 84 -18.00 -7.25 -12.25
N LEU A 85 -17.53 -6.95 -11.03
CA LEU A 85 -16.28 -7.52 -10.50
C LEU A 85 -16.29 -9.06 -10.47
N LYS A 86 -17.46 -9.68 -10.29
CA LYS A 86 -17.67 -11.14 -10.32
C LYS A 86 -17.30 -11.77 -11.68
N GLU A 87 -17.35 -10.98 -12.76
CA GLU A 87 -17.03 -11.44 -14.10
C GLU A 87 -15.54 -11.31 -14.43
N LEU A 88 -14.81 -10.46 -13.70
CA LEU A 88 -13.43 -10.08 -14.02
C LEU A 88 -12.54 -11.33 -14.16
N SER A 89 -12.50 -12.18 -13.15
CA SER A 89 -11.66 -13.39 -13.16
C SER A 89 -12.04 -14.42 -14.24
N LYS A 90 -13.28 -14.39 -14.74
CA LYS A 90 -13.73 -15.27 -15.83
C LYS A 90 -13.36 -14.75 -17.22
N ARG A 91 -13.15 -13.44 -17.34
CA ARG A 91 -12.87 -12.74 -18.61
C ARG A 91 -11.40 -12.40 -18.77
N THR A 92 -10.62 -12.40 -17.70
CA THR A 92 -9.19 -12.10 -17.73
C THR A 92 -8.40 -13.28 -18.28
N THR A 93 -7.62 -13.01 -19.34
CA THR A 93 -6.52 -13.87 -19.79
C THR A 93 -5.21 -13.15 -19.48
N PHE A 94 -4.41 -13.70 -18.58
CA PHE A 94 -3.09 -13.15 -18.28
C PHE A 94 -2.09 -13.48 -19.39
N ILE A 95 -1.28 -12.49 -19.76
CA ILE A 95 -0.16 -12.65 -20.68
C ILE A 95 1.12 -12.56 -19.84
N ARG A 96 2.03 -13.52 -20.02
CA ARG A 96 3.35 -13.47 -19.37
C ARG A 96 4.17 -12.37 -20.03
N VAL A 97 4.73 -11.50 -19.20
CA VAL A 97 5.68 -10.46 -19.61
C VAL A 97 7.09 -10.85 -19.14
N GLU A 98 8.11 -10.40 -19.87
CA GLU A 98 9.51 -10.56 -19.44
C GLU A 98 9.87 -9.56 -18.35
N GLU A 99 9.42 -8.31 -18.49
CA GLU A 99 9.62 -7.22 -17.51
C GLU A 99 8.29 -6.81 -16.88
N GLN A 100 8.27 -6.73 -15.54
CA GLN A 100 7.06 -6.35 -14.78
C GLN A 100 6.82 -4.84 -14.80
N GLU A 101 7.89 -4.05 -14.91
CA GLU A 101 7.82 -2.60 -14.97
C GLU A 101 7.94 -2.15 -16.43
N ASN A 102 6.87 -1.56 -16.97
CA ASN A 102 6.94 -0.91 -18.27
C ASN A 102 7.48 0.52 -18.12
N GLN A 103 8.77 0.71 -18.40
CA GLN A 103 9.41 2.04 -18.33
C GLN A 103 9.23 2.91 -19.60
N VAL A 104 8.55 2.41 -20.64
CA VAL A 104 8.41 3.11 -21.93
C VAL A 104 7.66 4.43 -21.76
N TYR A 105 6.71 4.50 -20.83
CA TYR A 105 5.86 5.67 -20.61
C TYR A 105 6.17 6.44 -19.32
N SER A 106 7.20 6.04 -18.57
CA SER A 106 7.50 6.57 -17.23
C SER A 106 8.26 7.90 -17.22
N LYS A 107 8.66 8.41 -18.39
CA LYS A 107 9.40 9.67 -18.55
C LYS A 107 8.58 10.81 -19.18
N ALA A 108 7.26 10.67 -19.21
CA ALA A 108 6.36 11.75 -19.64
C ALA A 108 6.03 12.69 -18.48
#